data_AF-A0A7Y0Q8D0-F1
#
_entry.id   AF-A0A7Y0Q8D0-F1
#
_cell.length_a   1.000
_cell.length_b   1.000
_cell.length_c   1.000
_cell.angle_alpha   90.00
_cell.angle_beta   90.00
_cell.angle_gamma   90.00
#
_symmetry.space_group_name_H-M   'P 1'
#
loop_
_entity.id
_entity.type
_entity.pdbx_description
1 polymer ?
#
loop_
_entity_poly.entity_id
_entity_poly.type
_entity_poly.pdbx_seq_one_letter_code
_entity_poly.pdbx_strand_id
1 'polypeptide(L)'
;MSLTDLKKGKGKAVKKKSFTVDEFISDAENYAKGAPKLVKEGKEPTPTGLNLDQAIAFAEKKVAEKVGAKETNRPFRHATFTLSEDAIAQLNALSKDSKLAKSHIIRILLDYISDQDQKSQLSTLLGSKTL
;
A
#
# COMPACT_ATOMS: atom_id res chain seq x y z
N MET A 1 -0.29 6.39 -26.22
CA MET A 1 -0.79 5.36 -25.29
C MET A 1 -0.25 4.00 -25.75
N SER A 2 0.71 3.41 -25.03
CA SER A 2 1.42 2.18 -25.45
C SER A 2 0.69 0.93 -24.93
N LEU A 3 0.44 -0.06 -25.79
CA LEU A 3 -0.24 -1.33 -25.49
C LEU A 3 0.59 -2.31 -24.62
N THR A 4 1.64 -1.82 -23.96
CA THR A 4 2.59 -2.62 -23.16
C THR A 4 2.01 -3.14 -21.84
N ASP A 5 0.90 -2.59 -21.36
CA ASP A 5 0.35 -2.94 -20.04
C ASP A 5 -0.70 -4.07 -20.07
N LEU A 6 -1.05 -4.59 -21.25
CA LEU A 6 -1.97 -5.74 -21.40
C LEU A 6 -1.29 -7.10 -21.15
N LYS A 7 -0.11 -7.12 -20.52
CA LYS A 7 0.47 -8.38 -20.05
C LYS A 7 -0.32 -8.86 -18.83
N LYS A 8 -1.36 -9.66 -19.09
CA LYS A 8 -2.11 -10.44 -18.09
C LYS A 8 -1.09 -11.28 -17.30
N GLY A 9 -0.64 -10.75 -16.18
CA GLY A 9 0.24 -11.46 -15.26
C GLY A 9 -0.44 -12.77 -14.91
N LYS A 10 0.25 -13.90 -15.11
CA LYS A 10 -0.23 -15.21 -14.67
C LYS A 10 -0.44 -15.09 -13.16
N GLY A 11 -1.69 -14.93 -12.73
CA GLY A 11 -2.04 -14.90 -11.31
C GLY A 11 -1.39 -16.11 -10.64
N LYS A 12 -0.85 -15.92 -9.43
CA LYS A 12 -0.22 -17.01 -8.68
C LYS A 12 -1.14 -18.23 -8.73
N ALA A 13 -0.64 -19.34 -9.24
CA ALA A 13 -1.39 -20.59 -9.27
C ALA A 13 -1.81 -20.91 -7.83
N VAL A 14 -3.11 -20.75 -7.54
CA VAL A 14 -3.66 -21.12 -6.25
C VAL A 14 -3.47 -22.63 -6.15
N LYS A 15 -2.57 -23.06 -5.25
CA LYS A 15 -2.37 -24.48 -4.97
C LYS A 15 -3.70 -25.04 -4.48
N LYS A 16 -4.40 -25.78 -5.34
CA LYS A 16 -5.55 -26.59 -4.93
C LYS A 16 -4.99 -27.61 -3.94
N LYS A 17 -5.40 -27.56 -2.68
CA LYS A 17 -5.03 -28.57 -1.69
C LYS A 17 -5.68 -29.88 -2.10
N SER A 18 -4.95 -30.99 -1.99
CA SER A 18 -5.51 -32.33 -2.15
C SER A 18 -6.48 -32.58 -1.00
N PHE A 19 -7.75 -32.74 -1.33
CA PHE A 19 -8.82 -33.05 -0.41
C PHE A 19 -8.85 -34.57 -0.21
N THR A 20 -8.85 -35.04 1.04
CA THR A 20 -8.93 -36.48 1.34
C THR A 20 -10.38 -36.95 1.39
N VAL A 21 -10.61 -38.25 1.19
CA VAL A 21 -11.96 -38.84 1.24
C VAL A 21 -12.59 -38.65 2.63
N ASP A 22 -11.81 -38.77 3.70
CA ASP A 22 -12.30 -38.59 5.07
C ASP A 22 -12.73 -37.13 5.36
N GLU A 23 -12.06 -36.14 4.72
CA GLU A 23 -12.45 -34.73 4.80
C GLU A 23 -13.79 -34.49 4.08
N PHE A 24 -14.05 -35.19 2.97
CA PHE A 24 -15.33 -35.14 2.27
C PHE A 24 -16.48 -35.72 3.09
N ILE A 25 -16.25 -36.89 3.68
CA ILE A 25 -17.28 -37.61 4.45
C ILE A 25 -17.66 -36.79 5.67
N SER A 26 -16.68 -36.28 6.41
CA SER A 26 -16.94 -35.45 7.58
C SER A 26 -17.66 -34.14 7.24
N ASP A 27 -17.33 -33.49 6.12
CA ASP A 27 -18.03 -32.29 5.66
C ASP A 27 -19.48 -32.58 5.24
N ALA A 28 -19.70 -33.69 4.53
CA ALA A 28 -21.04 -34.15 4.14
C ALA A 28 -21.91 -34.46 5.37
N GLU A 29 -21.35 -35.09 6.41
CA GLU A 29 -22.06 -35.33 7.66
C GLU A 29 -22.42 -34.05 8.40
N ASN A 30 -21.49 -33.09 8.46
CA ASN A 30 -21.72 -31.80 9.12
C ASN A 30 -22.79 -30.99 8.38
N TYR A 31 -22.80 -31.05 7.05
CA TYR A 31 -23.83 -30.46 6.21
C TYR A 31 -25.20 -31.11 6.46
N ALA A 32 -25.26 -32.45 6.50
CA ALA A 32 -26.49 -33.18 6.80
C ALA A 32 -27.05 -32.87 8.20
N LYS A 33 -26.16 -32.60 9.17
CA LYS A 33 -26.50 -32.18 10.53
C LYS A 33 -26.87 -30.68 10.63
N GLY A 34 -26.81 -29.92 9.54
CA GLY A 34 -27.12 -28.49 9.52
C GLY A 34 -26.06 -27.61 10.20
N ALA A 35 -24.86 -28.14 10.43
CA ALA A 35 -23.75 -27.44 11.08
C ALA A 35 -22.55 -27.31 10.13
N PRO A 36 -22.67 -26.59 9.00
CA PRO A 36 -21.57 -26.44 8.05
C PRO A 36 -20.40 -25.71 8.70
N LYS A 37 -19.28 -26.40 8.89
CA LYS A 37 -18.04 -25.82 9.44
C LYS A 37 -17.16 -25.40 8.27
N LEU A 38 -16.78 -24.11 8.20
CA LEU A 38 -15.86 -23.60 7.18
C LEU A 38 -14.47 -24.22 7.39
N VAL A 39 -14.16 -25.31 6.68
CA VAL A 39 -12.83 -25.92 6.64
C VAL A 39 -11.85 -25.01 5.89
N LYS A 40 -11.36 -23.99 6.59
CA LYS A 40 -10.06 -23.35 6.34
C LYS A 40 -9.22 -23.38 7.60
N GLU A 41 -9.12 -24.56 8.23
CA GLU A 41 -8.15 -24.79 9.31
C GLU A 41 -6.79 -25.13 8.68
N GLY A 42 -6.09 -24.10 8.22
CA GLY A 42 -4.64 -24.18 8.07
C GLY A 42 -4.03 -24.02 9.45
N LYS A 43 -3.51 -25.12 10.01
CA LYS A 43 -2.52 -25.21 11.10
C LYS A 43 -2.23 -23.88 11.84
N GLU A 44 -3.17 -23.42 12.64
CA GLU A 44 -2.99 -22.52 13.78
C GLU A 44 -4.15 -22.82 14.73
N PRO A 45 -3.93 -22.97 16.05
CA PRO A 45 -5.03 -23.09 17.00
C PRO A 45 -5.76 -21.74 17.04
N THR A 46 -6.76 -21.56 16.17
CA THR A 46 -7.73 -20.50 16.37
C THR A 46 -8.51 -20.84 17.63
N PRO A 47 -8.50 -20.00 18.68
CA PRO A 47 -9.33 -20.24 19.85
C PRO A 47 -10.78 -20.18 19.40
N THR A 48 -11.39 -21.35 19.28
CA THR A 48 -12.83 -21.55 19.12
C THR A 48 -13.50 -21.01 20.38
N GLY A 49 -13.73 -19.70 20.43
CA GLY A 49 -14.30 -19.03 21.60
C GLY A 49 -14.05 -17.51 21.70
N LEU A 50 -13.82 -16.81 20.59
CA LEU A 50 -13.76 -15.35 20.63
C LEU A 50 -15.18 -14.78 20.52
N ASN A 51 -15.61 -14.04 21.55
CA ASN A 51 -16.84 -13.26 21.53
C ASN A 51 -16.83 -12.27 20.34
N LEU A 52 -18.01 -11.95 19.79
CA LEU A 52 -18.17 -11.08 18.61
C LEU A 52 -17.36 -9.78 18.72
N ASP A 53 -17.36 -9.17 19.90
CA ASP A 53 -16.65 -7.92 20.21
C ASP A 53 -15.13 -8.04 20.06
N GLN A 54 -14.57 -9.20 20.44
CA GLN A 54 -13.14 -9.47 20.32
C GLN A 54 -12.74 -9.69 18.86
N ALA A 55 -13.62 -10.28 18.05
CA ALA A 55 -13.40 -10.47 16.62
C ALA A 55 -13.40 -9.13 15.87
N ILE A 56 -14.32 -8.21 16.22
CA ILE A 56 -14.39 -6.87 15.64
C ILE A 56 -13.13 -6.07 15.99
N ALA A 57 -12.75 -6.04 17.27
CA ALA A 57 -11.55 -5.31 17.72
C ALA A 57 -10.26 -5.83 17.05
N PHE A 58 -10.16 -7.14 16.82
CA PHE A 58 -9.03 -7.72 16.10
C PHE A 58 -9.04 -7.37 14.60
N ALA A 59 -10.22 -7.34 13.97
CA ALA A 59 -10.37 -6.94 12.59
C ALA A 59 -9.97 -5.46 12.37
N GLU A 60 -10.43 -4.56 13.24
CA GLU A 60 -10.09 -3.13 13.20
C GLU A 60 -8.59 -2.89 13.34
N LYS A 61 -7.93 -3.54 14.32
CA LYS A 61 -6.47 -3.46 14.50
C LYS A 61 -5.72 -3.93 13.25
N LYS A 62 -6.13 -5.05 12.65
CA LYS A 62 -5.52 -5.55 11.41
C LYS A 62 -5.79 -4.67 10.20
N VAL A 63 -6.90 -3.92 10.17
CA VAL A 63 -7.16 -2.94 9.11
C VAL A 63 -6.24 -1.73 9.28
N ALA A 64 -6.13 -1.18 10.49
CA ALA A 64 -5.24 -0.05 10.78
C ALA A 64 -3.76 -0.36 10.44
N GLU A 65 -3.26 -1.53 10.87
CA GLU A 65 -1.90 -1.99 10.56
C GLU A 65 -1.67 -2.15 9.04
N LYS A 66 -2.66 -2.68 8.32
CA LYS A 66 -2.58 -2.84 6.87
C LYS A 66 -2.67 -1.52 6.10
N VAL A 67 -3.36 -0.50 6.63
CA VAL A 67 -3.41 0.81 5.99
C VAL A 67 -2.04 1.49 6.10
N GLY A 68 -1.45 1.54 7.30
CA GLY A 68 -0.11 2.11 7.49
C GLY A 68 0.99 1.40 6.69
N ALA A 69 0.98 0.05 6.67
CA ALA A 69 1.96 -0.73 5.90
C ALA A 69 1.76 -0.64 4.38
N LYS A 70 0.55 -0.30 3.90
CA LYS A 70 0.26 -0.10 2.48
C LYS A 70 0.65 1.27 1.97
N GLU A 71 0.77 2.30 2.80
CA GLU A 71 1.21 3.62 2.35
C GLU A 71 2.71 3.67 2.12
N THR A 72 3.49 3.06 3.01
CA THR A 72 4.96 3.05 2.93
C THR A 72 5.52 2.13 1.85
N ASN A 73 4.75 1.11 1.43
CA ASN A 73 5.19 0.10 0.46
C ASN A 73 4.60 0.28 -0.95
N ARG A 74 3.94 1.42 -1.21
CA ARG A 74 3.54 1.76 -2.58
C ARG A 74 4.77 2.24 -3.36
N PRO A 75 4.99 1.77 -4.59
CA PRO A 75 6.05 2.32 -5.43
C PRO A 75 5.80 3.80 -5.67
N PHE A 76 6.87 4.60 -5.67
CA PHE A 76 6.80 6.01 -6.02
C PHE A 76 6.24 6.18 -7.44
N ARG A 77 5.31 7.12 -7.61
CA ARG A 77 4.76 7.46 -8.92
C ARG A 77 5.72 8.40 -9.64
N HIS A 78 5.99 8.14 -10.92
CA HIS A 78 6.75 9.05 -11.77
C HIS A 78 5.89 10.25 -12.17
N ALA A 79 6.53 11.42 -12.25
CA ALA A 79 5.92 12.67 -12.69
C ALA A 79 6.90 13.44 -13.59
N THR A 80 6.37 14.16 -14.57
CA THR A 80 7.12 15.04 -15.47
C THR A 80 6.79 16.48 -15.12
N PHE A 81 7.81 17.33 -14.96
CA PHE A 81 7.67 18.73 -14.61
C PHE A 81 8.31 19.61 -15.67
N THR A 82 7.72 20.78 -15.91
CA THR A 82 8.32 21.84 -16.72
C THR A 82 9.09 22.77 -15.78
N LEU A 83 10.40 22.88 -15.97
CA LEU A 83 11.30 23.71 -15.17
C LEU A 83 12.11 24.62 -16.09
N SER A 84 12.52 25.79 -15.60
CA SER A 84 13.48 26.65 -16.31
C SER A 84 14.87 26.01 -16.35
N GLU A 85 15.70 26.44 -17.30
CA GLU A 85 17.09 25.97 -17.41
C GLU A 85 17.90 26.27 -16.14
N ASP A 86 17.70 27.45 -15.55
CA ASP A 86 18.32 27.85 -14.29
C ASP A 86 17.95 26.92 -13.13
N ALA A 87 16.66 26.57 -13.01
CA ALA A 87 16.19 25.67 -11.96
C ALA A 87 16.76 24.26 -12.14
N ILE A 88 16.87 23.78 -13.38
CA ILE A 88 17.52 22.49 -13.69
C ILE A 88 19.00 22.53 -13.31
N ALA A 89 19.70 23.63 -13.59
CA ALA A 89 21.11 23.81 -13.24
C ALA A 89 21.32 23.81 -11.71
N GLN A 90 20.50 24.56 -10.96
CA GLN A 90 20.54 24.59 -9.50
C GLN A 90 20.26 23.21 -8.90
N LEU A 91 19.22 22.51 -9.39
CA LEU A 91 18.89 21.16 -8.92
C LEU A 91 20.01 20.15 -9.21
N ASN A 92 20.71 20.31 -10.34
CA ASN A 92 21.87 19.50 -10.69
C ASN A 92 23.07 19.77 -9.78
N ALA A 93 23.36 21.04 -9.47
CA ALA A 93 24.43 21.42 -8.56
C ALA A 93 24.18 20.84 -7.15
N LEU A 94 22.98 21.07 -6.61
CA LEU A 94 22.56 20.55 -5.30
C LEU A 94 22.66 19.01 -5.23
N SER A 95 22.32 18.32 -6.31
CA SER A 95 22.42 16.85 -6.37
C SER A 95 23.87 16.37 -6.34
N LYS A 96 24.79 17.08 -7.00
CA LYS A 96 26.23 16.76 -6.99
C LYS A 96 26.84 17.00 -5.62
N ASP A 97 26.49 18.12 -4.98
CA ASP A 97 27.08 18.54 -3.71
C ASP A 97 26.57 17.69 -2.54
N SER A 98 25.26 17.44 -2.48
CA SER A 98 24.64 16.65 -1.39
C SER A 98 24.69 15.14 -1.60
N LYS A 99 25.06 14.68 -2.82
CA LYS A 99 24.99 13.28 -3.25
C LYS A 99 23.59 12.66 -3.13
N LEU A 100 22.55 13.49 -3.11
CA LEU A 100 21.16 13.04 -3.10
C LEU A 100 20.60 13.02 -4.53
N ALA A 101 19.67 12.10 -4.78
CA ALA A 101 18.94 12.08 -6.05
C ALA A 101 18.04 13.31 -6.20
N LYS A 102 17.92 13.86 -7.42
CA LYS A 102 17.08 15.03 -7.72
C LYS A 102 15.63 14.89 -7.23
N SER A 103 15.04 13.71 -7.45
CA SER A 103 13.66 13.42 -7.00
C SER A 103 13.52 13.36 -5.48
N HIS A 104 14.61 13.07 -4.76
CA HIS A 104 14.62 13.09 -3.30
C HIS A 104 14.74 14.52 -2.77
N ILE A 105 15.59 15.35 -3.39
CA ILE A 105 15.69 16.78 -3.07
C ILE A 105 14.32 17.47 -3.23
N ILE A 106 13.59 17.20 -4.32
CA ILE A 106 12.24 17.74 -4.52
C ILE A 106 11.29 17.30 -3.40
N ARG A 107 11.36 16.04 -2.93
CA ARG A 107 10.54 15.57 -1.81
C ARG A 107 10.85 16.32 -0.52
N ILE A 108 12.13 16.48 -0.18
CA ILE A 108 12.54 17.25 1.01
C ILE A 108 12.03 18.69 0.95
N LEU A 109 12.12 19.34 -0.22
CA LEU A 109 11.61 20.70 -0.40
C LEU A 109 10.09 20.78 -0.23
N LEU A 110 9.35 19.78 -0.72
CA LEU A 110 7.90 19.70 -0.54
C LEU A 110 7.52 19.48 0.92
N ASP A 111 8.25 18.62 1.64
CA ASP A 111 8.03 18.38 3.07
C ASP A 111 8.31 19.66 3.87
N TYR A 112 9.41 20.35 3.57
CA TYR A 112 9.77 21.63 4.18
C TYR A 112 8.69 22.70 4.00
N ILE A 113 8.08 22.79 2.81
CA ILE A 113 6.97 23.71 2.56
C ILE A 113 5.72 23.22 3.31
N SER A 114 5.45 21.91 3.32
CA SER A 114 4.26 21.31 3.93
C SER A 114 4.19 21.48 5.46
N ASP A 115 5.35 21.54 6.13
CA ASP A 115 5.45 21.74 7.58
C ASP A 115 5.14 23.18 8.03
N GLN A 116 5.10 24.14 7.12
CA GLN A 116 4.81 25.55 7.43
C GLN A 116 3.29 25.83 7.60
N ASP A 117 2.95 26.91 8.32
CA ASP A 117 1.56 27.37 8.44
C ASP A 117 0.90 27.61 7.07
N GLN A 118 -0.40 27.31 6.96
CA GLN A 118 -1.16 27.47 5.71
C GLN A 118 -1.02 28.86 5.08
N LYS A 119 -1.00 29.91 5.92
CA LYS A 119 -0.89 31.30 5.45
C LYS A 119 0.50 31.59 4.87
N SER A 120 1.57 31.06 5.48
CA SER A 120 2.95 31.26 5.00
C SER A 120 3.26 30.41 3.76
N GLN A 121 2.67 29.21 3.66
CA GLN A 121 2.70 28.39 2.44
C GLN A 121 2.12 29.16 1.26
N LEU A 122 0.89 29.66 1.41
CA LEU A 122 0.21 30.39 0.34
C LEU A 122 0.97 31.66 -0.05
N SER A 123 1.51 32.41 0.91
CA SER A 123 2.31 33.59 0.57
C SER A 123 3.60 33.24 -0.18
N THR A 124 4.25 32.13 0.17
CA THR A 124 5.47 31.68 -0.51
C THR A 124 5.17 31.24 -1.94
N LEU A 125 4.09 30.50 -2.14
CA LEU A 125 3.66 30.03 -3.46
C LEU A 125 3.20 31.19 -4.35
N LEU A 126 2.36 32.09 -3.82
CA LEU A 126 1.79 33.21 -4.57
C LEU A 126 2.79 34.38 -4.76
N GLY A 127 3.74 34.54 -3.85
CA GLY A 127 4.80 35.54 -3.95
C GLY A 127 5.96 35.13 -4.87
N SER A 128 5.98 33.86 -5.31
CA SER A 128 6.97 33.41 -6.29
C SER A 128 6.74 34.10 -7.63
N LYS A 129 7.80 34.68 -8.21
CA LYS A 129 7.73 35.38 -9.48
C LYS A 129 7.41 34.37 -10.58
N THR A 130 6.19 34.41 -11.11
CA THR A 130 5.81 33.64 -12.28
C THR A 130 6.65 34.11 -13.47
N LEU A 131 7.28 33.17 -14.17
CA LEU A 131 7.95 33.40 -15.45
C LEU A 131 6.96 33.92 -16.49
#